data_AF-A0A8S8XTL2-F1
#
_entry.id   AF-A0A8S8XTL2-F1
#
_cell.length_a   1.000
_cell.length_b   1.000
_cell.length_c   1.000
_cell.angle_alpha   90.00
_cell.angle_beta   90.00
_cell.angle_gamma   90.00
#
_symmetry.space_group_name_H-M   'P 1'
#
loop_
_entity.id
_entity.type
_entity.pdbx_description
1 polymer ?
#
loop_
_entity_poly.entity_id
_entity_poly.type
_entity_poly.pdbx_seq_one_letter_code
_entity_poly.pdbx_strand_id
1 'polypeptide(L)'
;MPVRARTVVGLSPRTFSSARAAGFPGPGPPGGFDEASSMIAEVSLQGIELSRRTMARMELYAALGRWAEAEQQAVSLLALSAQSGGGHARSLLVAASIAQRDVSEAKTRLGMMASDDLETNRFRWLLSLLQPRSRILSESVMAGLLVDPVTRRNIDLIERTQAGQATGAAPTRDDPLSRRALLGDLARLRLQGDAERALTLLDRHVNAHGIQTEDWLHGEAVRILLHLDAGRTATAGSRALALPPEAKRHPHMRAVLSHLEGLGQAVAPASEPTGMTWLDEGPGDWVSRWPTMHEAASPPLWTNRALRLHAWTANAWSLHDADGPSSAMVGALGRTAKKAEPLLVGKTPPVGLHLHLCGLLVDVGGYPVDVGLPGTLDVEAARMAGLLG
;
A
#
# COMPACT_ATOMS: atom_id res chain seq x y z
N MET A 1 -49.75 -38.32 0.87
CA MET A 1 -50.37 -39.10 -0.23
C MET A 1 -51.46 -38.25 -0.88
N PRO A 2 -51.72 -38.33 -2.19
CA PRO A 2 -51.13 -39.17 -3.24
C PRO A 2 -50.21 -38.34 -4.18
N VAL A 3 -49.14 -38.81 -4.82
CA VAL A 3 -48.88 -40.00 -5.68
C VAL A 3 -49.69 -39.98 -6.98
N ARG A 4 -48.99 -39.80 -8.10
CA ARG A 4 -49.01 -40.59 -9.36
C ARG A 4 -48.82 -39.68 -10.56
N ALA A 5 -48.23 -40.07 -11.69
CA ALA A 5 -47.23 -41.07 -12.08
C ALA A 5 -47.36 -41.14 -13.61
N ARG A 6 -46.20 -41.24 -14.29
CA ARG A 6 -45.95 -41.99 -15.53
C ARG A 6 -46.80 -41.70 -16.77
N THR A 7 -46.12 -41.46 -17.88
CA THR A 7 -46.11 -42.46 -18.95
C THR A 7 -44.75 -42.48 -19.66
N VAL A 8 -44.14 -43.67 -19.67
CA VAL A 8 -43.06 -44.16 -20.53
C VAL A 8 -43.72 -45.16 -21.47
N VAL A 9 -43.45 -45.12 -22.78
CA VAL A 9 -43.34 -46.24 -23.75
C VAL A 9 -42.86 -45.58 -25.06
N GLY A 10 -41.91 -46.05 -25.88
CA GLY A 10 -41.11 -47.28 -25.91
C GLY A 10 -40.53 -47.49 -27.32
N LEU A 11 -39.30 -48.02 -27.37
CA LEU A 11 -38.79 -49.08 -28.26
C LEU A 11 -38.70 -48.88 -29.80
N SER A 12 -37.46 -48.70 -30.30
CA SER A 12 -36.59 -49.59 -31.13
C SER A 12 -37.16 -50.41 -32.33
N PRO A 13 -36.34 -51.08 -33.17
CA PRO A 13 -35.03 -50.79 -33.79
C PRO A 13 -35.02 -51.06 -35.32
N ARG A 14 -33.90 -50.81 -36.03
CA ARG A 14 -33.50 -51.66 -37.18
C ARG A 14 -32.00 -51.58 -37.51
N THR A 15 -31.47 -52.77 -37.76
CA THR A 15 -30.11 -53.24 -37.98
C THR A 15 -29.61 -53.10 -39.42
N PHE A 16 -28.29 -53.18 -39.64
CA PHE A 16 -27.51 -54.05 -40.57
C PHE A 16 -26.08 -53.46 -40.69
N SER A 17 -25.05 -54.02 -40.05
CA SER A 17 -24.17 -55.15 -40.43
C SER A 17 -23.26 -54.89 -41.64
N SER A 18 -21.94 -54.92 -41.40
CA SER A 18 -20.94 -55.57 -42.26
C SER A 18 -19.57 -55.57 -41.58
N ALA A 19 -19.06 -56.77 -41.33
CA ALA A 19 -17.74 -57.06 -40.78
C ALA A 19 -16.61 -56.94 -41.82
N ARG A 20 -15.37 -56.64 -41.37
CA ARG A 20 -14.17 -57.34 -41.87
C ARG A 20 -12.91 -57.09 -41.02
N ALA A 21 -12.31 -58.24 -40.67
CA ALA A 21 -10.89 -58.57 -40.67
C ALA A 21 -9.93 -58.01 -39.60
N ALA A 22 -9.23 -58.97 -39.00
CA ALA A 22 -8.20 -58.87 -37.99
C ALA A 22 -6.89 -58.24 -38.48
N GLY A 23 -6.18 -57.60 -37.56
CA GLY A 23 -4.78 -57.23 -37.67
C GLY A 23 -4.24 -56.86 -36.29
N PHE A 24 -3.43 -57.74 -35.70
CA PHE A 24 -2.56 -57.39 -34.57
C PHE A 24 -1.44 -56.47 -35.05
N PRO A 25 -1.04 -55.46 -34.27
CA PRO A 25 0.35 -55.10 -34.14
C PRO A 25 0.84 -55.28 -32.68
N GLY A 26 2.10 -55.68 -32.54
CA GLY A 26 2.76 -56.03 -31.29
C GLY A 26 2.99 -54.85 -30.32
N PRO A 27 3.75 -55.06 -29.24
CA PRO A 27 3.91 -54.10 -28.16
C PRO A 27 4.70 -52.88 -28.66
N GLY A 28 4.10 -51.69 -28.53
CA GLY A 28 4.79 -50.43 -28.75
C GLY A 28 5.86 -50.18 -27.67
N PRO A 29 6.86 -49.31 -27.96
CA PRO A 29 7.97 -49.05 -27.04
C PRO A 29 7.48 -48.33 -25.78
N PRO A 30 8.16 -48.49 -24.63
CA PRO A 30 7.72 -47.90 -23.37
C PRO A 30 8.01 -46.39 -23.34
N GLY A 31 7.04 -45.60 -22.87
CA GLY A 31 7.32 -44.53 -21.90
C GLY A 31 7.82 -43.15 -22.37
N GLY A 32 7.66 -42.72 -23.62
CA GLY A 32 8.15 -41.39 -24.06
C GLY A 32 7.18 -40.21 -23.91
N PHE A 33 5.87 -40.45 -23.88
CA PHE A 33 4.85 -39.38 -23.98
C PHE A 33 4.25 -38.93 -22.63
N ASP A 34 4.28 -39.79 -21.61
CA ASP A 34 3.80 -39.43 -20.27
C ASP A 34 4.83 -38.60 -19.49
N GLU A 35 6.14 -38.84 -19.69
CA GLU A 35 7.20 -38.04 -19.05
C GLU A 35 7.29 -36.61 -19.63
N ALA A 36 7.10 -36.44 -20.93
CA ALA A 36 7.08 -35.10 -21.54
C ALA A 36 5.85 -34.30 -21.10
N SER A 37 4.69 -34.95 -20.99
CA SER A 37 3.45 -34.31 -20.52
C SER A 37 3.50 -33.98 -19.03
N SER A 38 4.11 -34.85 -18.21
CA SER A 38 4.33 -34.59 -16.78
C SER A 38 5.37 -33.49 -16.55
N MET A 39 6.47 -33.46 -17.31
CA MET A 39 7.45 -32.37 -17.26
C MET A 39 6.84 -31.02 -17.68
N ILE A 40 6.02 -30.98 -18.73
CA ILE A 40 5.33 -29.74 -19.15
C ILE A 40 4.35 -29.27 -18.06
N ALA A 41 3.61 -30.18 -17.43
CA ALA A 41 2.70 -29.85 -16.33
C ALA A 41 3.47 -29.35 -15.09
N GLU A 42 4.60 -29.97 -14.74
CA GLU A 42 5.44 -29.59 -13.61
C GLU A 42 6.11 -28.23 -13.82
N VAL A 43 6.64 -27.96 -15.02
CA VAL A 43 7.19 -26.65 -15.41
C VAL A 43 6.09 -25.57 -15.41
N SER A 44 4.89 -25.90 -15.86
CA SER A 44 3.73 -24.98 -15.79
C SER A 44 3.32 -24.67 -14.35
N LEU A 45 3.32 -25.65 -13.45
CA LEU A 45 3.01 -25.45 -12.04
C LEU A 45 4.09 -24.62 -11.31
N GLN A 46 5.36 -24.87 -11.62
CA GLN A 46 6.48 -24.07 -11.11
C GLN A 46 6.41 -22.61 -11.59
N GLY A 47 6.02 -22.37 -12.85
CA GLY A 47 5.83 -21.02 -13.39
C GLY A 47 4.67 -20.24 -12.74
N ILE A 48 3.57 -20.92 -12.43
CA ILE A 48 2.42 -20.33 -11.72
C ILE A 48 2.81 -19.97 -10.28
N GLU A 49 3.46 -20.89 -9.56
CA GLU A 49 3.91 -20.65 -8.19
C GLU A 49 4.95 -19.51 -8.12
N LEU A 50 5.88 -19.45 -9.07
CA LEU A 50 6.83 -18.34 -9.18
C LEU A 50 6.12 -17.01 -9.42
N SER A 51 5.12 -16.97 -10.32
CA SER A 51 4.32 -15.77 -10.59
C SER A 51 3.58 -15.30 -9.34
N ARG A 52 2.99 -16.24 -8.59
CA ARG A 52 2.27 -15.95 -7.34
C ARG A 52 3.19 -15.39 -6.26
N ARG A 53 4.37 -15.99 -6.07
CA ARG A 53 5.39 -15.49 -5.14
C ARG A 53 5.89 -14.10 -5.55
N THR A 54 6.10 -13.88 -6.84
CA THR A 54 6.54 -12.57 -7.37
C THR A 54 5.49 -11.50 -7.11
N MET A 55 4.21 -11.80 -7.35
CA MET A 55 3.09 -10.91 -7.03
C MET A 55 3.01 -10.59 -5.53
N ALA A 56 3.08 -11.60 -4.66
CA ALA A 56 3.04 -11.37 -3.21
C ALA A 56 4.21 -10.50 -2.72
N ARG A 57 5.42 -10.68 -3.26
CA ARG A 57 6.58 -9.83 -2.94
C ARG A 57 6.40 -8.41 -3.44
N MET A 58 5.86 -8.24 -4.64
CA MET A 58 5.55 -6.95 -5.24
C MET A 58 4.59 -6.15 -4.35
N GLU A 59 3.47 -6.76 -3.96
CA GLU A 59 2.47 -6.15 -3.08
C GLU A 59 3.06 -5.82 -1.70
N LEU A 60 3.83 -6.74 -1.11
CA LEU A 60 4.48 -6.52 0.18
C LEU A 60 5.45 -5.33 0.12
N TYR A 61 6.31 -5.27 -0.90
CA TYR A 61 7.26 -4.15 -1.04
C TYR A 61 6.54 -2.82 -1.24
N ALA A 62 5.47 -2.78 -2.05
CA ALA A 62 4.66 -1.58 -2.20
C ALA A 62 4.01 -1.15 -0.87
N ALA A 63 3.49 -2.11 -0.09
CA ALA A 63 2.90 -1.84 1.23
C ALA A 63 3.92 -1.29 2.25
N LEU A 64 5.20 -1.70 2.13
CA LEU A 64 6.33 -1.19 2.91
C LEU A 64 6.92 0.11 2.33
N GLY A 65 6.37 0.62 1.22
CA GLY A 65 6.87 1.79 0.49
C GLY A 65 8.23 1.57 -0.17
N ARG A 66 8.65 0.31 -0.40
CA ARG A 66 9.91 -0.08 -1.03
C ARG A 66 9.78 -0.07 -2.55
N TRP A 67 9.69 1.13 -3.13
CA TRP A 67 9.21 1.30 -4.51
C TRP A 67 10.12 0.74 -5.58
N ALA A 68 11.44 0.89 -5.44
CA ALA A 68 12.41 0.32 -6.38
C ALA A 68 12.30 -1.22 -6.48
N GLU A 69 12.05 -1.88 -5.35
CA GLU A 69 11.96 -3.34 -5.29
C GLU A 69 10.59 -3.84 -5.72
N ALA A 70 9.53 -3.13 -5.36
CA ALA A 70 8.19 -3.39 -5.87
C ALA A 70 8.18 -3.26 -7.41
N GLU A 71 8.82 -2.23 -7.95
CA GLU A 71 8.99 -2.04 -9.39
C GLU A 71 9.75 -3.21 -10.04
N GLN A 72 10.87 -3.66 -9.46
CA GLN A 72 11.62 -4.80 -9.97
C GLN A 72 10.77 -6.09 -10.00
N GLN A 73 9.98 -6.34 -8.96
CA GLN A 73 9.06 -7.48 -8.93
C GLN A 73 7.93 -7.31 -9.96
N ALA A 74 7.42 -6.10 -10.19
CA ALA A 74 6.39 -5.85 -11.20
C ALA A 74 6.90 -6.10 -12.62
N VAL A 75 8.12 -5.66 -12.96
CA VAL A 75 8.77 -5.98 -14.24
C VAL A 75 8.95 -7.48 -14.40
N SER A 76 9.41 -8.16 -13.34
CA SER A 76 9.59 -9.62 -13.34
C SER A 76 8.25 -10.34 -13.56
N LEU A 77 7.19 -9.87 -12.89
CA LEU A 77 5.85 -10.43 -13.04
C LEU A 77 5.31 -10.24 -14.45
N LEU A 78 5.54 -9.09 -15.08
CA LEU A 78 5.15 -8.85 -16.48
C LEU A 78 5.88 -9.78 -17.45
N ALA A 79 7.16 -10.06 -17.20
CA ALA A 79 7.93 -10.99 -18.01
C ALA A 79 7.45 -12.44 -17.86
N LEU A 80 6.96 -12.81 -16.67
CA LEU A 80 6.41 -14.14 -16.37
C LEU A 80 4.95 -14.30 -16.84
N SER A 81 4.17 -13.22 -16.84
CA SER A 81 2.73 -13.27 -17.11
C SER A 81 2.42 -13.24 -18.60
N ALA A 82 2.04 -14.38 -19.19
CA ALA A 82 1.44 -14.41 -20.51
C ALA A 82 -0.06 -14.02 -20.50
N GLN A 83 -0.80 -14.24 -19.39
CA GLN A 83 -2.27 -14.03 -19.36
C GLN A 83 -2.88 -13.55 -18.02
N SER A 84 -2.19 -13.63 -16.86
CA SER A 84 -2.76 -13.21 -15.56
C SER A 84 -1.76 -12.38 -14.73
N GLY A 85 -2.20 -11.22 -14.23
CA GLY A 85 -1.39 -10.30 -13.40
C GLY A 85 -0.84 -9.06 -14.12
N GLY A 86 -0.88 -9.01 -15.45
CA GLY A 86 -0.29 -7.90 -16.21
C GLY A 86 -0.96 -6.53 -15.97
N GLY A 87 -2.28 -6.49 -15.72
CA GLY A 87 -2.97 -5.25 -15.38
C GLY A 87 -2.51 -4.69 -14.04
N HIS A 88 -2.51 -5.53 -13.01
CA HIS A 88 -2.09 -5.17 -11.65
C HIS A 88 -0.62 -4.75 -11.59
N ALA A 89 0.29 -5.49 -12.25
CA ALA A 89 1.70 -5.11 -12.34
C ALA A 89 1.90 -3.76 -13.06
N ARG A 90 1.14 -3.49 -14.14
CA ARG A 90 1.18 -2.19 -14.82
C ARG A 90 0.71 -1.03 -13.93
N SER A 91 -0.40 -1.22 -13.20
CA SER A 91 -0.87 -0.22 -12.23
C SER A 91 0.18 0.05 -11.15
N LEU A 92 0.83 -1.00 -10.64
CA LEU A 92 1.89 -0.84 -9.64
C LEU A 92 3.11 -0.11 -10.19
N LEU A 93 3.52 -0.39 -11.44
CA LEU A 93 4.60 0.37 -12.09
C LEU A 93 4.27 1.86 -12.22
N VAL A 94 3.02 2.21 -12.50
CA VAL A 94 2.58 3.62 -12.53
C VAL A 94 2.63 4.22 -11.12
N ALA A 95 2.09 3.52 -10.12
CA ALA A 95 2.13 3.95 -8.73
C ALA A 95 3.57 4.18 -8.25
N ALA A 96 4.48 3.26 -8.58
CA ALA A 96 5.90 3.34 -8.25
C ALA A 96 6.56 4.58 -8.89
N SER A 97 6.32 4.86 -10.18
CA SER A 97 6.85 6.07 -10.83
C SER A 97 6.31 7.36 -10.19
N ILE A 98 5.02 7.39 -9.84
CA ILE A 98 4.42 8.54 -9.16
C ILE A 98 5.05 8.73 -7.77
N ALA A 99 5.18 7.65 -6.99
CA ALA A 99 5.79 7.69 -5.65
C ALA A 99 7.26 8.14 -5.69
N GLN A 100 8.02 7.64 -6.66
CA GLN A 100 9.42 8.02 -6.93
C GLN A 100 9.56 9.42 -7.55
N ARG A 101 8.44 10.08 -7.90
CA ARG A 101 8.40 11.40 -8.58
C ARG A 101 9.03 11.40 -9.97
N ASP A 102 9.15 10.25 -10.62
CA ASP A 102 9.56 10.16 -12.01
C ASP A 102 8.35 10.40 -12.92
N VAL A 103 8.04 11.68 -13.12
CA VAL A 103 6.89 12.12 -13.92
C VAL A 103 7.00 11.68 -15.38
N SER A 104 8.23 11.66 -15.92
CA SER A 104 8.47 11.25 -17.30
C SER A 104 8.14 9.79 -17.51
N GLU A 105 8.62 8.91 -16.62
CA GLU A 105 8.33 7.48 -16.67
C GLU A 105 6.86 7.19 -16.35
N ALA A 106 6.28 7.85 -15.35
CA ALA A 106 4.86 7.74 -15.03
C ALA A 106 3.98 8.08 -16.24
N LYS A 107 4.34 9.11 -17.00
CA LYS A 107 3.64 9.52 -18.22
C LYS A 107 3.70 8.43 -19.29
N THR A 108 4.88 7.86 -19.54
CA THR A 108 5.08 6.77 -20.51
C THR A 108 4.23 5.56 -20.13
N ARG A 109 4.29 5.14 -18.86
CA ARG A 109 3.53 3.99 -18.35
C ARG A 109 2.01 4.20 -18.43
N LEU A 110 1.53 5.40 -18.10
CA LEU A 110 0.11 5.76 -18.24
C LEU A 110 -0.38 5.79 -19.69
N GLY A 111 0.49 6.09 -20.66
CA GLY A 111 0.17 6.03 -22.08
C GLY A 111 -0.11 4.60 -22.57
N MET A 112 0.33 3.58 -21.82
CA MET A 112 0.10 2.16 -22.11
C MET A 112 -1.10 1.57 -21.36
N MET A 113 -1.78 2.35 -20.53
CA MET A 113 -2.99 1.93 -19.80
C MET A 113 -4.27 2.30 -20.55
N ALA A 114 -5.37 1.63 -20.23
CA ALA A 114 -6.68 1.93 -20.81
C ALA A 114 -7.12 3.38 -20.52
N SER A 115 -7.77 4.05 -21.47
CA SER A 115 -8.20 5.45 -21.30
C SER A 115 -9.38 5.59 -20.33
N ASP A 116 -10.28 4.62 -20.29
CA ASP A 116 -11.61 4.81 -19.69
C ASP A 116 -11.77 4.13 -18.33
N ASP A 117 -10.70 3.58 -17.79
CA ASP A 117 -10.68 2.92 -16.49
C ASP A 117 -10.50 3.94 -15.33
N LEU A 118 -11.27 3.74 -14.25
CA LEU A 118 -11.29 4.65 -13.10
C LEU A 118 -9.97 4.64 -12.34
N GLU A 119 -9.35 3.48 -12.14
CA GLU A 119 -8.05 3.36 -11.47
C GLU A 119 -6.98 4.13 -12.26
N THR A 120 -6.97 3.94 -13.58
CA THR A 120 -6.09 4.69 -14.49
C THR A 120 -6.33 6.20 -14.40
N ASN A 121 -7.59 6.64 -14.33
CA ASN A 121 -7.92 8.05 -14.18
C ASN A 121 -7.46 8.64 -12.83
N ARG A 122 -7.48 7.87 -11.74
CA ARG A 122 -6.90 8.29 -10.45
C ARG A 122 -5.40 8.56 -10.57
N PHE A 123 -4.66 7.71 -11.28
CA PHE A 123 -3.24 7.96 -11.54
C PHE A 123 -3.01 9.19 -12.42
N ARG A 124 -3.84 9.41 -13.44
CA ARG A 124 -3.77 10.62 -14.27
C ARG A 124 -4.02 11.88 -13.43
N TRP A 125 -4.95 11.81 -12.47
CA TRP A 125 -5.22 12.89 -11.53
C TRP A 125 -4.04 13.15 -10.60
N LEU A 126 -3.49 12.13 -9.95
CA LEU A 126 -2.29 12.23 -9.12
C LEU A 126 -1.11 12.84 -9.89
N LEU A 127 -0.88 12.40 -11.13
CA LEU A 127 0.18 12.97 -11.96
C LEU A 127 -0.09 14.43 -12.33
N SER A 128 -1.35 14.80 -12.52
CA SER A 128 -1.75 16.19 -12.77
C SER A 128 -1.55 17.07 -11.54
N LEU A 129 -1.74 16.54 -10.33
CA LEU A 129 -1.42 17.25 -9.09
C LEU A 129 0.09 17.58 -8.97
N LEU A 130 0.96 16.69 -9.45
CA LEU A 130 2.41 16.93 -9.45
C LEU A 130 2.83 17.95 -10.53
N GLN A 131 2.01 18.16 -11.56
CA GLN A 131 2.27 19.10 -12.65
C GLN A 131 1.00 19.88 -13.09
N PRO A 132 0.42 20.71 -12.21
CA PRO A 132 -0.91 21.28 -12.42
C PRO A 132 -0.97 22.28 -13.58
N ARG A 133 0.18 22.79 -14.03
CA ARG A 133 0.27 23.80 -15.12
C ARG A 133 0.42 23.18 -16.52
N SER A 134 0.78 21.91 -16.62
CA SER A 134 1.03 21.24 -17.91
C SER A 134 0.00 20.18 -18.25
N ARG A 135 -0.78 19.72 -17.27
CA ARG A 135 -1.68 18.57 -17.43
C ARG A 135 -3.08 18.92 -16.93
N ILE A 136 -4.00 19.02 -17.88
CA ILE A 136 -5.41 19.25 -17.61
C ILE A 136 -6.14 17.97 -18.04
N LEU A 137 -6.91 17.40 -17.10
CA LEU A 137 -7.81 16.28 -17.39
C LEU A 137 -9.07 16.81 -18.07
N SER A 138 -9.72 16.00 -18.92
CA SER A 138 -10.99 16.40 -19.51
C SER A 138 -12.05 16.60 -18.41
N GLU A 139 -13.00 17.51 -18.65
CA GLU A 139 -14.11 17.78 -17.72
C GLU A 139 -14.88 16.51 -17.37
N SER A 140 -15.08 15.61 -18.34
CA SER A 140 -15.75 14.32 -18.14
C SER A 140 -15.01 13.40 -17.15
N VAL A 141 -13.67 13.32 -17.26
CA VAL A 141 -12.83 12.52 -16.37
C VAL A 141 -12.83 13.13 -14.97
N MET A 142 -12.71 14.46 -14.88
CA MET A 142 -12.77 15.16 -13.60
C MET A 142 -14.11 14.98 -12.90
N ALA A 143 -15.24 15.11 -13.62
CA ALA A 143 -16.56 14.90 -13.03
C ALA A 143 -16.72 13.50 -12.42
N GLY A 144 -16.20 12.46 -13.08
CA GLY A 144 -16.18 11.10 -12.54
C GLY A 144 -15.29 10.96 -11.30
N LEU A 145 -14.13 11.60 -11.29
CA LEU A 145 -13.20 11.58 -10.15
C LEU A 145 -13.72 12.36 -8.93
N LEU A 146 -14.45 13.45 -9.13
CA LEU A 146 -14.99 14.25 -8.02
C LEU A 146 -16.08 13.52 -7.22
N VAL A 147 -16.70 12.47 -7.78
CA VAL A 147 -17.64 11.60 -7.06
C VAL A 147 -17.00 10.29 -6.58
N ASP A 148 -15.78 9.97 -7.03
CA ASP A 148 -15.02 8.79 -6.63
C ASP A 148 -14.55 8.90 -5.17
N PRO A 149 -14.88 7.92 -4.29
CA PRO A 149 -14.52 7.98 -2.87
C PRO A 149 -13.01 8.13 -2.59
N VAL A 150 -12.15 7.48 -3.39
CA VAL A 150 -10.68 7.53 -3.20
C VAL A 150 -10.17 8.93 -3.50
N THR A 151 -10.57 9.47 -4.66
CA THR A 151 -10.17 10.83 -5.07
C THR A 151 -10.71 11.89 -4.11
N ARG A 152 -12.00 11.82 -3.72
CA ARG A 152 -12.58 12.74 -2.73
C ARG A 152 -11.83 12.77 -1.41
N ARG A 153 -11.40 11.59 -0.94
CA ARG A 153 -10.61 11.48 0.29
C ARG A 153 -9.24 12.14 0.17
N ASN A 154 -8.59 11.98 -0.98
CA ASN A 154 -7.31 12.63 -1.24
C ASN A 154 -7.47 14.14 -1.35
N ILE A 155 -8.54 14.64 -1.98
CA ILE A 155 -8.89 16.07 -2.00
C ILE A 155 -9.10 16.58 -0.58
N ASP A 156 -9.91 15.90 0.23
CA ASP A 156 -10.10 16.23 1.66
C ASP A 156 -8.77 16.31 2.41
N LEU A 157 -7.85 15.36 2.20
CA LEU A 157 -6.52 15.40 2.81
C LEU A 157 -5.72 16.63 2.37
N ILE A 158 -5.76 17.00 1.09
CA ILE A 158 -5.04 18.19 0.57
C ILE A 158 -5.60 19.46 1.22
N GLU A 159 -6.93 19.62 1.23
CA GLU A 159 -7.62 20.76 1.84
C GLU A 159 -7.30 20.88 3.34
N ARG A 160 -7.38 19.77 4.07
CA ARG A 160 -7.03 19.72 5.48
C ARG A 160 -5.56 20.01 5.73
N THR A 161 -4.67 19.59 4.84
CA THR A 161 -3.24 19.91 4.93
C THR A 161 -3.02 21.41 4.77
N GLN A 162 -3.70 22.05 3.82
CA GLN A 162 -3.68 23.52 3.66
C GLN A 162 -4.24 24.24 4.89
N ALA A 163 -5.23 23.65 5.57
CA ALA A 163 -5.81 24.18 6.80
C ALA A 163 -5.07 23.78 8.10
N GLY A 164 -4.05 22.93 8.04
CA GLY A 164 -3.36 22.39 9.23
C GLY A 164 -4.21 21.44 10.08
N GLN A 165 -5.23 20.81 9.51
CA GLN A 165 -6.19 19.94 10.20
C GLN A 165 -5.79 18.46 10.10
N ALA A 166 -5.52 17.81 11.23
CA ALA A 166 -5.01 16.43 11.23
C ALA A 166 -6.05 15.38 10.82
N THR A 167 -7.33 15.57 11.16
CA THR A 167 -8.36 14.54 11.02
C THR A 167 -9.45 14.93 10.05
N GLY A 168 -9.86 13.98 9.20
CA GLY A 168 -11.06 14.10 8.39
C GLY A 168 -12.32 13.59 9.09
N ALA A 169 -13.37 13.37 8.30
CA ALA A 169 -14.55 12.66 8.77
C ALA A 169 -14.21 11.21 9.16
N ALA A 170 -14.85 10.71 10.20
CA ALA A 170 -14.67 9.33 10.64
C ALA A 170 -15.05 8.36 9.50
N PRO A 171 -14.23 7.32 9.21
CA PRO A 171 -14.61 6.31 8.25
C PRO A 171 -15.92 5.62 8.66
N THR A 172 -16.82 5.42 7.71
CA THR A 172 -18.08 4.70 7.94
C THR A 172 -17.97 3.21 7.61
N ARG A 173 -16.88 2.81 6.96
CA ARG A 173 -16.60 1.44 6.52
C ARG A 173 -15.26 0.99 7.07
N ASP A 174 -15.15 -0.31 7.28
CA ASP A 174 -13.91 -0.97 7.61
C ASP A 174 -13.38 -1.73 6.39
N ASP A 175 -12.52 -1.07 5.64
CA ASP A 175 -11.85 -1.60 4.45
C ASP A 175 -10.36 -1.19 4.47
N PRO A 176 -9.47 -1.83 3.69
CA PRO A 176 -8.04 -1.55 3.73
C PRO A 176 -7.69 -0.06 3.55
N LEU A 177 -8.32 0.62 2.59
CA LEU A 177 -8.08 2.05 2.33
C LEU A 177 -8.53 2.90 3.52
N SER A 178 -9.69 2.58 4.09
CA SER A 178 -10.22 3.24 5.28
C SER A 178 -9.34 3.08 6.50
N ARG A 179 -8.84 1.87 6.75
CA ARG A 179 -7.84 1.59 7.79
C ARG A 179 -6.56 2.38 7.55
N ARG A 180 -5.97 2.33 6.35
CA ARG A 180 -4.70 3.01 6.04
C ARG A 180 -4.77 4.52 6.23
N ALA A 181 -5.85 5.16 5.78
CA ALA A 181 -5.98 6.60 5.96
C ALA A 181 -6.39 7.00 7.38
N LEU A 182 -7.13 6.16 8.12
CA LEU A 182 -7.32 6.38 9.56
C LEU A 182 -5.95 6.43 10.26
N LEU A 183 -5.07 5.45 10.00
CA LEU A 183 -3.71 5.46 10.57
C LEU A 183 -2.91 6.71 10.19
N GLY A 184 -3.09 7.21 8.96
CA GLY A 184 -2.51 8.49 8.54
C GLY A 184 -2.99 9.68 9.36
N ASP A 185 -4.29 9.77 9.63
CA ASP A 185 -4.86 10.82 10.50
C ASP A 185 -4.36 10.67 11.96
N LEU A 186 -4.20 9.44 12.47
CA LEU A 186 -3.59 9.20 13.79
C LEU A 186 -2.14 9.70 13.82
N ALA A 187 -1.34 9.45 12.77
CA ALA A 187 0.03 9.94 12.68
C ALA A 187 0.12 11.47 12.72
N ARG A 188 -0.84 12.16 12.08
CA ARG A 188 -0.94 13.63 12.12
C ARG A 188 -1.31 14.14 13.50
N LEU A 189 -2.19 13.45 14.23
CA LEU A 189 -2.49 13.78 15.63
C LEU A 189 -1.28 13.56 16.55
N ARG A 190 -0.46 12.52 16.30
CA ARG A 190 0.81 12.33 17.02
C ARG A 190 1.78 13.49 16.80
N LEU A 191 1.88 14.00 15.57
CA LEU A 191 2.66 15.21 15.25
C LEU A 191 2.10 16.48 15.90
N GLN A 192 0.82 16.50 16.25
CA GLN A 192 0.16 17.56 17.03
C GLN A 192 0.33 17.39 18.55
N GLY A 193 0.92 16.28 19.02
CA GLY A 193 1.01 15.96 20.44
C GLY A 193 -0.31 15.49 21.06
N ASP A 194 -1.33 15.16 20.26
CA ASP A 194 -2.67 14.78 20.73
C ASP A 194 -2.89 13.26 20.64
N ALA A 195 -2.07 12.51 21.38
CA ALA A 195 -2.12 11.04 21.41
C ALA A 195 -3.43 10.51 22.02
N GLU A 196 -4.04 11.24 22.96
CA GLU A 196 -5.31 10.84 23.60
C GLU A 196 -6.49 10.87 22.62
N ARG A 197 -6.58 11.93 21.82
CA ARG A 197 -7.60 11.99 20.76
C ARG A 197 -7.35 10.91 19.70
N ALA A 198 -6.10 10.64 19.36
CA ALA A 198 -5.75 9.58 18.43
C ALA A 198 -6.20 8.20 18.95
N LEU A 199 -5.95 7.89 20.23
CA LEU A 199 -6.44 6.66 20.87
C LEU A 199 -7.97 6.58 20.84
N THR A 200 -8.64 7.68 21.18
CA THR A 200 -10.10 7.76 21.16
C THR A 200 -10.68 7.44 19.78
N LEU A 201 -10.07 7.96 18.71
CA LEU A 201 -10.51 7.69 17.33
C LEU A 201 -10.25 6.24 16.92
N LEU A 202 -9.08 5.69 17.27
CA LEU A 202 -8.76 4.30 16.98
C LEU A 202 -9.71 3.34 17.70
N ASP A 203 -9.92 3.55 19.00
CA ASP A 203 -10.79 2.70 19.81
C ASP A 203 -12.25 2.83 19.36
N ARG A 204 -12.70 4.02 18.97
CA ARG A 204 -14.02 4.19 18.37
C ARG A 204 -14.18 3.35 17.10
N HIS A 205 -13.21 3.39 16.19
CA HIS A 205 -13.26 2.61 14.94
C HIS A 205 -13.27 1.11 15.23
N VAL A 206 -12.34 0.65 16.08
CA VAL A 206 -12.24 -0.76 16.49
C VAL A 206 -13.54 -1.26 17.12
N ASN A 207 -14.13 -0.48 18.04
CA ASN A 207 -15.37 -0.86 18.72
C ASN A 207 -16.58 -0.82 17.78
N ALA A 208 -16.69 0.20 16.92
CA ALA A 208 -17.81 0.33 15.99
C ALA A 208 -17.86 -0.82 14.97
N HIS A 209 -16.72 -1.42 14.64
CA HIS A 209 -16.60 -2.49 13.66
C HIS A 209 -16.27 -3.87 14.28
N GLY A 210 -16.17 -3.96 15.61
CA GLY A 210 -15.90 -5.23 16.32
C GLY A 210 -14.55 -5.87 15.97
N ILE A 211 -13.55 -5.07 15.63
CA ILE A 211 -12.25 -5.53 15.11
C ILE A 211 -11.46 -6.21 16.24
N GLN A 212 -11.03 -7.46 16.04
CA GLN A 212 -10.13 -8.13 16.99
C GLN A 212 -8.67 -7.73 16.74
N THR A 213 -7.80 -7.97 17.71
CA THR A 213 -6.39 -7.57 17.64
C THR A 213 -5.65 -8.23 16.47
N GLU A 214 -5.90 -9.53 16.28
CA GLU A 214 -5.34 -10.37 15.23
C GLU A 214 -5.79 -9.96 13.81
N ASP A 215 -6.98 -9.34 13.69
CA ASP A 215 -7.53 -8.91 12.40
C ASP A 215 -6.87 -7.62 11.89
N TRP A 216 -6.19 -6.88 12.76
CA TRP A 216 -5.56 -5.61 12.40
C TRP A 216 -4.31 -5.29 13.22
N LEU A 217 -3.27 -6.10 13.04
CA LEU A 217 -1.98 -5.93 13.71
C LEU A 217 -1.31 -4.57 13.46
N HIS A 218 -1.53 -3.94 12.30
CA HIS A 218 -1.03 -2.58 12.05
C HIS A 218 -1.71 -1.54 12.95
N GLY A 219 -3.02 -1.67 13.16
CA GLY A 219 -3.77 -0.84 14.10
C GLY A 219 -3.28 -1.01 15.53
N GLU A 220 -3.03 -2.25 15.95
CA GLU A 220 -2.49 -2.52 17.29
C GLU A 220 -1.05 -1.98 17.46
N ALA A 221 -0.19 -2.11 16.45
CA ALA A 221 1.15 -1.52 16.48
C ALA A 221 1.08 0.00 16.69
N VAL A 222 0.16 0.69 16.01
CA VAL A 222 -0.06 2.13 16.21
C VAL A 222 -0.66 2.42 17.58
N ARG A 223 -1.59 1.61 18.08
CA ARG A 223 -2.15 1.76 19.44
C ARG A 223 -1.07 1.70 20.51
N ILE A 224 -0.12 0.78 20.39
CA ILE A 224 1.04 0.67 21.29
C ILE A 224 1.89 1.95 21.24
N LEU A 225 2.21 2.45 20.04
CA LEU A 225 2.96 3.70 19.88
C LEU A 225 2.22 4.90 20.48
N LEU A 226 0.90 4.96 20.35
CA LEU A 226 0.09 6.02 20.96
C LEU A 226 0.11 5.98 22.49
N HIS A 227 0.11 4.79 23.10
CA HIS A 227 0.31 4.67 24.54
C HIS A 227 1.70 5.15 24.98
N LEU A 228 2.75 4.90 24.19
CA LEU A 228 4.08 5.44 24.46
C LEU A 228 4.09 6.98 24.39
N ASP A 229 3.49 7.56 23.35
CA ASP A 229 3.36 9.02 23.22
C ASP A 229 2.60 9.65 24.40
N ALA A 230 1.60 8.95 24.94
CA ALA A 230 0.86 9.35 26.13
C ALA A 230 1.60 9.08 27.46
N GLY A 231 2.86 8.65 27.43
CA GLY A 231 3.66 8.33 28.62
C GLY A 231 3.24 7.05 29.35
N ARG A 232 2.38 6.21 28.75
CA ARG A 232 1.83 4.98 29.33
C ARG A 232 2.68 3.75 28.95
N THR A 233 3.96 3.79 29.28
CA THR A 233 4.94 2.75 28.91
C THR A 233 4.55 1.35 29.39
N ALA A 234 4.05 1.21 30.63
CA ALA A 234 3.61 -0.08 31.17
C ALA A 234 2.40 -0.65 30.41
N THR A 235 1.47 0.20 29.98
CA THR A 235 0.32 -0.21 29.15
C THR A 235 0.78 -0.67 27.77
N ALA A 236 1.71 0.05 27.16
CA ALA A 236 2.32 -0.35 25.88
C ALA A 236 3.01 -1.73 25.99
N GLY A 237 3.78 -1.96 27.06
CA GLY A 237 4.41 -3.26 27.34
C GLY A 237 3.40 -4.39 27.56
N SER A 238 2.37 -4.15 28.39
CA SER A 238 1.32 -5.15 28.64
C SER A 238 0.59 -5.55 27.36
N ARG A 239 0.34 -4.61 26.45
CA ARG A 239 -0.26 -4.90 25.13
C ARG A 239 0.66 -5.75 24.27
N ALA A 240 1.94 -5.41 24.21
CA ALA A 240 2.93 -6.18 23.46
C ALA A 240 3.06 -7.63 23.96
N LEU A 241 2.95 -7.86 25.28
CA LEU A 241 2.97 -9.20 25.88
C LEU A 241 1.71 -10.02 25.59
N ALA A 242 0.58 -9.36 25.35
CA ALA A 242 -0.70 -10.01 25.04
C ALA A 242 -0.84 -10.40 23.55
N LEU A 243 0.12 -10.03 22.70
CA LEU A 243 0.07 -10.32 21.27
C LEU A 243 0.20 -11.83 21.00
N PRO A 244 -0.52 -12.37 19.99
CA PRO A 244 -0.32 -13.74 19.55
C PRO A 244 1.09 -13.93 18.96
N PRO A 245 1.68 -15.14 19.02
CA PRO A 245 3.03 -15.40 18.51
C PRO A 245 3.25 -14.95 17.06
N GLU A 246 2.24 -15.10 16.21
CA GLU A 246 2.26 -14.76 14.78
C GLU A 246 2.41 -13.24 14.55
N ALA A 247 1.97 -12.41 15.50
CA ALA A 247 2.08 -10.96 15.39
C ALA A 247 3.53 -10.49 15.26
N LYS A 248 4.49 -11.27 15.80
CA LYS A 248 5.93 -11.01 15.71
C LYS A 248 6.48 -11.11 14.28
N ARG A 249 5.71 -11.64 13.33
CA ARG A 249 6.06 -11.68 11.90
C ARG A 249 5.52 -10.49 11.11
N HIS A 250 4.62 -9.70 11.71
CA HIS A 250 4.05 -8.54 11.02
C HIS A 250 5.07 -7.40 10.98
N PRO A 251 5.41 -6.84 9.79
CA PRO A 251 6.52 -5.89 9.62
C PRO A 251 6.45 -4.68 10.54
N HIS A 252 5.27 -4.06 10.64
CA HIS A 252 5.08 -2.89 11.49
C HIS A 252 5.14 -3.23 12.98
N MET A 253 4.76 -4.45 13.36
CA MET A 253 4.78 -4.89 14.76
C MET A 253 6.21 -5.20 15.20
N ARG A 254 7.03 -5.77 14.31
CA ARG A 254 8.46 -6.01 14.55
C ARG A 254 9.19 -4.73 14.98
N ALA A 255 9.05 -3.66 14.21
CA ALA A 255 9.66 -2.36 14.51
C ALA A 255 9.23 -1.82 15.90
N VAL A 256 7.96 -1.97 16.25
CA VAL A 256 7.44 -1.57 17.58
C VAL A 256 8.01 -2.43 18.71
N LEU A 257 8.07 -3.74 18.53
CA LEU A 257 8.63 -4.67 19.52
C LEU A 257 10.13 -4.45 19.74
N SER A 258 10.89 -4.20 18.68
CA SER A 258 12.32 -3.84 18.76
C SER A 258 12.53 -2.54 19.56
N HIS A 259 11.65 -1.55 19.38
CA HIS A 259 11.71 -0.34 20.20
C HIS A 259 11.38 -0.61 21.67
N LEU A 260 10.34 -1.39 21.95
CA LEU A 260 9.95 -1.77 23.31
C LEU A 260 11.02 -2.60 24.03
N GLU A 261 11.78 -3.43 23.32
CA GLU A 261 12.94 -4.13 23.87
C GLU A 261 14.00 -3.16 24.38
N GLY A 262 14.30 -2.10 23.63
CA GLY A 262 15.18 -1.01 24.08
C GLY A 262 14.69 -0.30 25.35
N LEU A 263 13.39 -0.38 25.66
CA LEU A 263 12.76 0.13 26.88
C LEU A 263 12.59 -0.94 27.98
N GLY A 264 13.05 -2.18 27.74
CA GLY A 264 12.87 -3.32 28.64
C GLY A 264 11.41 -3.77 28.82
N GLN A 265 10.53 -3.44 27.87
CA GLN A 265 9.09 -3.72 27.95
C GLN A 265 8.64 -4.94 27.13
N ALA A 266 9.45 -5.38 26.18
CA ALA A 266 9.17 -6.52 25.32
C ALA A 266 10.47 -7.22 24.90
N VAL A 267 10.33 -8.35 24.19
CA VAL A 267 11.45 -9.05 23.56
C VAL A 267 11.32 -8.87 22.05
N ALA A 268 12.38 -8.43 21.39
CA ALA A 268 12.37 -8.26 19.95
C ALA A 268 12.22 -9.62 19.26
N PRO A 269 11.47 -9.69 18.15
CA PRO A 269 11.41 -10.90 17.35
C PRO A 269 12.80 -11.28 16.83
N ALA A 270 13.11 -12.57 16.84
CA ALA A 270 14.34 -13.05 16.20
C ALA A 270 14.36 -12.68 14.70
N SER A 271 15.56 -12.54 14.14
CA SER A 271 15.75 -12.44 12.70
C SER A 271 15.31 -13.75 12.05
N GLU A 272 14.44 -13.69 11.05
CA GLU A 272 13.99 -14.87 10.30
C GLU A 272 14.67 -14.90 8.91
N PRO A 273 15.16 -16.06 8.44
CA PRO A 273 15.79 -16.20 7.13
C PRO A 273 14.74 -16.29 6.02
N THR A 274 13.85 -15.28 5.94
CA THR A 274 12.81 -15.21 4.90
C THR A 274 13.35 -14.68 3.57
N GLY A 275 14.58 -14.15 3.55
CA GLY A 275 15.14 -13.41 2.42
C GLY A 275 14.48 -12.04 2.21
N MET A 276 13.62 -11.60 3.13
CA MET A 276 12.99 -10.27 3.11
C MET A 276 13.68 -9.36 4.11
N THR A 277 14.05 -8.18 3.64
CA THR A 277 14.58 -7.07 4.43
C THR A 277 13.39 -6.25 4.95
N TRP A 278 13.24 -6.11 6.27
CA TRP A 278 12.13 -5.34 6.86
C TRP A 278 12.41 -3.83 6.78
N LEU A 279 11.42 -2.99 7.10
CA LEU A 279 11.48 -1.50 6.98
C LEU A 279 12.75 -0.89 7.60
N ASP A 280 13.19 -1.44 8.72
CA ASP A 280 14.34 -1.01 9.53
C ASP A 280 15.46 -2.07 9.60
N GLU A 281 15.21 -3.28 9.10
CA GLU A 281 16.18 -4.39 9.10
C GLU A 281 16.80 -4.55 7.71
N GLY A 282 17.98 -3.98 7.46
CA GLY A 282 18.74 -4.25 6.24
C GLY A 282 20.25 -4.02 6.38
N PRO A 283 21.08 -4.70 5.58
CA PRO A 283 22.53 -4.60 5.69
C PRO A 283 23.02 -3.19 5.34
N GLY A 284 23.86 -2.60 6.19
CA GLY A 284 24.50 -1.30 5.97
C GLY A 284 23.69 -0.10 6.50
N ASP A 285 24.19 1.10 6.22
CA ASP A 285 23.61 2.35 6.71
C ASP A 285 22.23 2.61 6.07
N TRP A 286 21.17 2.58 6.89
CA TRP A 286 19.81 2.88 6.43
C TRP A 286 19.64 4.36 6.10
N VAL A 287 20.43 5.25 6.74
CA VAL A 287 20.29 6.70 6.61
C VAL A 287 20.54 7.17 5.19
N SER A 288 21.56 6.62 4.53
CA SER A 288 21.90 6.95 3.15
C SER A 288 20.94 6.32 2.13
N ARG A 289 20.35 5.16 2.42
CA ARG A 289 19.48 4.43 1.48
C ARG A 289 18.01 4.80 1.58
N TRP A 290 17.55 5.31 2.73
CA TRP A 290 16.15 5.61 2.95
C TRP A 290 15.52 6.47 1.85
N PRO A 291 16.14 7.60 1.43
CA PRO A 291 15.52 8.47 0.43
C PRO A 291 15.30 7.83 -0.95
N THR A 292 16.02 6.75 -1.26
CA THR A 292 15.96 6.03 -2.54
C THR A 292 15.29 4.66 -2.43
N MET A 293 14.84 4.29 -1.23
CA MET A 293 14.08 3.05 -1.01
C MET A 293 12.65 3.35 -0.58
N HIS A 294 12.43 4.43 0.16
CA HIS A 294 11.16 4.78 0.79
C HIS A 294 10.70 6.19 0.38
N GLU A 295 10.62 6.45 -0.92
CA GLU A 295 10.44 7.77 -1.53
C GLU A 295 9.20 8.52 -1.02
N ALA A 296 8.14 7.77 -0.69
CA ALA A 296 6.86 8.29 -0.20
C ALA A 296 6.74 8.37 1.33
N ALA A 297 7.67 7.76 2.09
CA ALA A 297 7.57 7.67 3.55
C ALA A 297 8.61 8.53 4.25
N SER A 298 8.17 9.33 5.23
CA SER A 298 9.10 10.11 6.06
C SER A 298 10.09 9.17 6.77
N PRO A 299 11.37 9.56 6.91
CA PRO A 299 12.35 8.73 7.59
C PRO A 299 12.08 8.62 9.10
N PRO A 300 12.57 7.54 9.75
CA PRO A 300 12.42 7.33 11.19
C PRO A 300 13.04 8.44 12.04
N LEU A 301 14.07 9.13 11.55
CA LEU A 301 14.75 10.23 12.21
C LEU A 301 15.07 11.36 11.22
N TRP A 302 15.26 12.57 11.73
CA TRP A 302 15.55 13.79 10.96
C TRP A 302 16.95 14.37 11.28
N THR A 303 17.90 13.49 11.54
CA THR A 303 19.21 13.83 12.13
C THR A 303 20.11 14.64 11.19
N ASN A 304 20.08 14.36 9.89
CA ASN A 304 20.91 15.05 8.91
C ASN A 304 20.07 15.75 7.83
N ARG A 305 20.77 16.58 7.04
CA ARG A 305 20.15 17.38 5.97
C ARG A 305 19.46 16.52 4.91
N ALA A 306 20.02 15.38 4.53
CA ALA A 306 19.44 14.51 3.52
C ALA A 306 18.09 13.94 3.99
N LEU A 307 18.03 13.45 5.23
CA LEU A 307 16.80 12.94 5.82
C LEU A 307 15.73 14.03 6.01
N ARG A 308 16.13 15.25 6.38
CA ARG A 308 15.18 16.38 6.49
C ARG A 308 14.63 16.83 5.15
N LEU A 309 15.49 16.95 4.12
CA LEU A 309 15.04 17.21 2.75
C LEU A 309 14.03 16.14 2.32
N HIS A 310 14.38 14.88 2.56
CA HIS A 310 13.55 13.74 2.19
C HIS A 310 12.20 13.74 2.94
N ALA A 311 12.20 14.00 4.25
CA ALA A 311 10.98 14.07 5.06
C ALA A 311 9.95 15.05 4.46
N TRP A 312 10.40 16.24 4.04
CA TRP A 312 9.54 17.23 3.37
C TRP A 312 9.06 16.79 1.98
N THR A 313 9.91 16.13 1.20
CA THR A 313 9.54 15.64 -0.13
C THR A 313 8.61 14.42 -0.08
N ALA A 314 8.70 13.62 0.97
CA ALA A 314 7.86 12.44 1.18
C ALA A 314 6.48 12.86 1.69
N ASN A 315 6.43 13.63 2.77
CA ASN A 315 5.19 14.03 3.41
C ASN A 315 5.28 15.43 4.06
N ALA A 316 4.46 16.36 3.63
CA ALA A 316 4.42 17.74 4.13
C ALA A 316 4.20 17.82 5.64
N TRP A 317 3.44 16.87 6.21
CA TRP A 317 3.15 16.81 7.64
C TRP A 317 4.39 16.62 8.51
N SER A 318 5.52 16.18 7.96
CA SER A 318 6.78 16.13 8.69
C SER A 318 7.20 17.50 9.25
N LEU A 319 6.76 18.61 8.65
CA LEU A 319 7.06 19.95 9.16
C LEU A 319 6.04 20.48 10.18
N HIS A 320 4.97 19.73 10.45
CA HIS A 320 3.97 20.15 11.42
C HIS A 320 4.59 20.32 12.82
N ASP A 321 4.30 21.43 13.48
CA ASP A 321 4.55 21.64 14.91
C ASP A 321 3.26 21.70 15.70
N ALA A 322 3.30 21.14 16.91
CA ALA A 322 2.27 21.38 17.93
C ALA A 322 2.30 22.83 18.46
N ASP A 323 3.46 23.49 18.38
CA ASP A 323 3.75 24.76 19.04
C ASP A 323 3.58 25.95 18.09
N GLY A 324 2.43 26.63 18.17
CA GLY A 324 2.23 27.94 17.55
C GLY A 324 0.77 28.24 17.15
N PRO A 325 0.44 29.52 16.87
CA PRO A 325 -0.89 29.92 16.39
C PRO A 325 -1.17 29.46 14.94
N SER A 326 -0.14 29.05 14.20
CA SER A 326 -0.24 28.51 12.84
C SER A 326 0.89 27.51 12.58
N SER A 327 0.57 26.34 12.03
CA SER A 327 1.56 25.29 11.75
C SER A 327 2.63 25.76 10.74
N ALA A 328 3.92 25.55 11.05
CA ALA A 328 5.03 25.85 10.15
C ALA A 328 4.91 25.12 8.80
N MET A 329 4.29 23.94 8.80
CA MET A 329 3.92 23.22 7.59
C MET A 329 3.09 24.09 6.65
N VAL A 330 1.98 24.66 7.14
CA VAL A 330 1.03 25.44 6.33
C VAL A 330 1.73 26.61 5.66
N GLY A 331 2.53 27.38 6.41
CA GLY A 331 3.28 28.50 5.85
C GLY A 331 4.38 28.09 4.87
N ALA A 332 4.82 26.84 4.90
CA ALA A 332 5.87 26.30 4.05
C ALA A 332 5.38 25.51 2.84
N LEU A 333 4.09 25.16 2.73
CA LEU A 333 3.53 24.46 1.58
C LEU A 333 3.87 25.18 0.27
N GLY A 334 4.15 24.38 -0.77
CA GLY A 334 4.63 24.87 -2.07
C GLY A 334 6.10 25.30 -2.10
N ARG A 335 6.79 25.42 -0.96
CA ARG A 335 8.22 25.76 -0.93
C ARG A 335 9.07 24.55 -1.33
N THR A 336 10.19 24.84 -2.00
CA THR A 336 11.19 23.83 -2.33
C THR A 336 11.81 23.22 -1.05
N ALA A 337 12.24 21.96 -1.13
CA ALA A 337 12.85 21.27 0.02
C ALA A 337 14.03 22.03 0.63
N LYS A 338 14.86 22.69 -0.21
CA LYS A 338 15.98 23.52 0.26
C LYS A 338 15.55 24.69 1.15
N LYS A 339 14.34 25.23 0.95
CA LYS A 339 13.78 26.34 1.76
C LYS A 339 13.04 25.83 3.00
N ALA A 340 12.45 24.63 2.95
CA ALA A 340 11.72 24.04 4.06
C ALA A 340 12.64 23.32 5.07
N GLU A 341 13.73 22.71 4.60
CA GLU A 341 14.65 21.91 5.43
C GLU A 341 15.20 22.61 6.68
N PRO A 342 15.58 23.91 6.64
CA PRO A 342 16.04 24.60 7.84
C PRO A 342 15.01 24.61 8.98
N LEU A 343 13.72 24.54 8.68
CA LEU A 343 12.63 24.51 9.67
C LEU A 343 12.49 23.14 10.36
N LEU A 344 13.13 22.10 9.83
CA LEU A 344 13.20 20.76 10.44
C LEU A 344 14.45 20.58 11.32
N VAL A 345 15.38 21.55 11.36
CA VAL A 345 16.59 21.44 12.19
C VAL A 345 16.22 21.40 13.66
N GLY A 346 16.72 20.39 14.37
CA GLY A 346 16.45 20.19 15.80
C GLY A 346 15.10 19.53 16.11
N LYS A 347 14.24 19.31 15.11
CA LYS A 347 13.00 18.55 15.27
C LYS A 347 13.29 17.04 15.20
N THR A 348 12.53 16.26 15.98
CA THR A 348 12.57 14.79 15.98
C THR A 348 11.15 14.27 15.83
N PRO A 349 10.88 13.31 14.92
CA PRO A 349 9.55 12.73 14.79
C PRO A 349 9.22 11.84 16.01
N PRO A 350 7.93 11.65 16.34
CA PRO A 350 7.50 10.60 17.24
C PRO A 350 8.03 9.23 16.79
N VAL A 351 8.36 8.35 17.75
CA VAL A 351 8.90 7.02 17.43
C VAL A 351 7.92 6.24 16.56
N GLY A 352 8.42 5.59 15.51
CA GLY A 352 7.59 4.79 14.60
C GLY A 352 6.63 5.62 13.73
N LEU A 353 6.81 6.96 13.62
CA LEU A 353 5.97 7.80 12.76
C LEU A 353 5.90 7.27 11.32
N HIS A 354 7.05 6.91 10.77
CA HIS A 354 7.21 6.35 9.42
C HIS A 354 6.39 5.08 9.14
N LEU A 355 5.95 4.36 10.19
CA LEU A 355 5.16 3.13 10.04
C LEU A 355 3.71 3.40 9.63
N HIS A 356 3.23 4.64 9.76
CA HIS A 356 1.80 4.93 9.60
C HIS A 356 1.47 6.35 9.14
N LEU A 357 2.43 7.28 9.13
CA LEU A 357 2.27 8.54 8.43
C LEU A 357 2.19 8.28 6.93
N CYS A 358 1.04 8.57 6.33
CA CYS A 358 0.82 8.41 4.89
C CYS A 358 0.34 9.70 4.23
N GLY A 359 0.59 9.80 2.92
CA GLY A 359 0.17 10.90 2.08
C GLY A 359 -1.08 10.57 1.28
N LEU A 360 -1.05 10.90 0.00
CA LEU A 360 -2.12 10.55 -0.94
C LEU A 360 -2.13 9.04 -1.15
N LEU A 361 -3.32 8.45 -1.09
CA LEU A 361 -3.51 7.02 -1.27
C LEU A 361 -4.12 6.70 -2.62
N VAL A 362 -3.69 5.62 -3.24
CA VAL A 362 -4.32 5.05 -4.43
C VAL A 362 -4.58 3.57 -4.22
N ASP A 363 -5.61 3.06 -4.86
CA ASP A 363 -5.93 1.64 -4.85
C ASP A 363 -5.23 0.98 -6.04
N VAL A 364 -4.47 -0.08 -5.78
CA VAL A 364 -3.84 -0.93 -6.78
C VAL A 364 -4.34 -2.35 -6.55
N GLY A 365 -5.27 -2.82 -7.38
CA GLY A 365 -5.85 -4.17 -7.25
C GLY A 365 -6.56 -4.47 -5.93
N GLY A 366 -7.20 -3.46 -5.31
CA GLY A 366 -7.88 -3.55 -4.02
C GLY A 366 -7.01 -3.21 -2.81
N TYR A 367 -5.72 -2.88 -3.03
CA TYR A 367 -4.78 -2.57 -1.96
C TYR A 367 -4.43 -1.09 -1.94
N PRO A 368 -4.51 -0.43 -0.77
CA PRO A 368 -4.13 0.96 -0.64
C PRO A 368 -2.61 1.09 -0.62
N VAL A 369 -2.10 1.91 -1.52
CA VAL A 369 -0.68 2.25 -1.56
C VAL A 369 -0.48 3.75 -1.38
N ASP A 370 0.57 4.11 -0.67
CA ASP A 370 0.90 5.48 -0.32
C ASP A 370 1.88 6.07 -1.33
N VAL A 371 1.42 7.05 -2.11
CA VAL A 371 2.28 7.75 -3.06
C VAL A 371 2.86 9.03 -2.47
N GLY A 372 2.70 9.28 -1.17
CA GLY A 372 3.23 10.44 -0.45
C GLY A 372 2.41 11.71 -0.67
N LEU A 373 2.76 12.76 0.08
CA LEU A 373 2.15 14.08 0.00
C LEU A 373 3.27 15.12 0.04
N PRO A 374 3.94 15.39 -1.09
CA PRO A 374 5.14 16.22 -1.10
C PRO A 374 4.79 17.64 -0.65
N GLY A 375 5.57 18.22 0.26
CA GLY A 375 5.34 19.60 0.69
C GLY A 375 5.54 20.65 -0.41
N THR A 376 6.15 20.26 -1.53
CA THR A 376 6.28 21.08 -2.74
C THR A 376 5.00 21.13 -3.59
N LEU A 377 3.92 20.43 -3.21
CA LEU A 377 2.65 20.47 -3.93
C LEU A 377 2.12 21.92 -4.01
N ASP A 378 1.85 22.39 -5.23
CA ASP A 378 1.27 23.72 -5.49
C ASP A 378 -0.26 23.61 -5.45
N VAL A 379 -0.82 23.69 -4.23
CA VAL A 379 -2.26 23.50 -3.99
C VAL A 379 -3.10 24.55 -4.71
N GLU A 380 -2.64 25.80 -4.78
CA GLU A 380 -3.33 26.87 -5.50
C GLU A 380 -3.34 26.62 -7.01
N ALA A 381 -2.23 26.20 -7.60
CA ALA A 381 -2.22 25.81 -9.01
C ALA A 381 -3.11 24.60 -9.29
N ALA A 382 -3.14 23.61 -8.39
CA ALA A 382 -4.04 22.46 -8.53
C ALA A 382 -5.52 22.88 -8.48
N ARG A 383 -5.88 23.83 -7.59
CA ARG A 383 -7.23 24.40 -7.51
C ARG A 383 -7.59 25.17 -8.78
N MET A 384 -6.71 26.04 -9.26
CA MET A 384 -6.92 26.79 -10.50
C MET A 384 -7.06 25.87 -11.74
N ALA A 385 -6.40 24.71 -11.72
CA ALA A 385 -6.53 23.68 -12.75
C ALA A 385 -7.80 22.82 -12.61
N GLY A 386 -8.67 23.10 -11.63
CA GLY A 386 -9.90 22.35 -11.36
C GLY A 386 -9.68 20.95 -10.78
N LEU A 387 -8.47 20.63 -10.31
CA LEU A 387 -8.13 19.29 -9.83
C LEU A 387 -8.72 18.97 -8.45
N LEU A 388 -9.17 20.00 -7.71
CA LEU A 388 -9.66 19.87 -6.33
C LEU A 388 -11.18 20.09 -6.19
N GLY A 389 -11.89 20.28 -7.31
CA GLY A 389 -13.33 20.60 -7.34
C GLY A 389 -13.59 22.05 -7.70
#